data_AF-A0A067Z2P0-F1
#
_entry.id   AF-A0A067Z2P0-F1
#
_cell.length_a   1.000
_cell.length_b   1.000
_cell.length_c   1.000
_cell.angle_alpha   90.00
_cell.angle_beta   90.00
_cell.angle_gamma   90.00
#
_symmetry.space_group_name_H-M   'P 1'
#
loop_
_entity.id
_entity.type
_entity.pdbx_description
1 polymer ?
#
loop_
_entity_poly.entity_id
_entity_poly.type
_entity_poly.pdbx_seq_one_letter_code
_entity_poly.pdbx_strand_id
1 'polypeptide(L)'
;MFLYVGIEVMAGDAIGTYGQGFGLPLSQTRFFTSLTLTAMLGGYVAGFVIVPRILTQERLMELACILGGMLTITAFLTHGYVSVLCVALLGAANAMLMPTIFPIAIRGAGSWTPLASALLVMAYSGGAVIPQIYVALKPVIGFQAMFALLVLPSYLALLIYARRYGQTGLLPLDQKP
;
A
#
# COMPACT_ATOMS: atom_id res chain seq x y z
N MET A 1 -2.33 5.31 7.82
CA MET A 1 -0.86 5.32 7.68
C MET A 1 -0.20 4.04 8.17
N PHE A 2 -0.40 3.59 9.42
CA PHE A 2 0.27 2.37 9.93
C PHE A 2 0.15 1.14 9.01
N LEU A 3 -1.08 0.79 8.64
CA LEU A 3 -1.34 -0.32 7.72
C LEU A 3 -0.76 -0.09 6.32
N TYR A 4 -0.87 1.15 5.81
CA TYR A 4 -0.35 1.55 4.51
C TYR A 4 1.18 1.38 4.41
N VAL A 5 1.91 1.96 5.37
CA VAL A 5 3.37 1.88 5.39
C VAL A 5 3.80 0.42 5.60
N GLY A 6 3.04 -0.34 6.39
CA GLY A 6 3.22 -1.77 6.53
C GLY A 6 3.15 -2.53 5.20
N ILE A 7 2.08 -2.35 4.42
CA ILE A 7 1.95 -3.03 3.12
C ILE A 7 2.95 -2.53 2.07
N GLU A 8 3.33 -1.26 2.11
CA GLU A 8 4.31 -0.67 1.20
C GLU A 8 5.70 -1.28 1.43
N VAL A 9 6.17 -1.24 2.68
CA VAL A 9 7.47 -1.84 3.04
C VAL A 9 7.43 -3.34 2.81
N MET A 10 6.30 -3.99 3.09
CA MET A 10 6.15 -5.41 2.82
C MET A 10 6.20 -5.74 1.32
N ALA A 11 5.65 -4.92 0.43
CA ALA A 11 5.81 -5.13 -1.02
C ALA A 11 7.28 -5.02 -1.47
N GLY A 12 8.07 -4.15 -0.83
CA GLY A 12 9.50 -3.98 -1.12
C GLY A 12 10.40 -5.05 -0.49
N ASP A 13 10.24 -5.32 0.80
CA ASP A 13 11.09 -6.23 1.58
C ASP A 13 10.69 -7.70 1.38
N ALA A 14 9.38 -7.98 1.32
CA ALA A 14 8.92 -9.34 1.12
C ALA A 14 9.27 -9.85 -0.27
N ILE A 15 9.39 -9.02 -1.33
CA ILE A 15 9.63 -9.55 -2.69
C ILE A 15 10.91 -10.38 -2.80
N GLY A 16 11.95 -10.00 -2.04
CA GLY A 16 13.20 -10.77 -1.98
C GLY A 16 12.98 -12.14 -1.33
N THR A 17 12.35 -12.14 -0.15
CA THR A 17 12.03 -13.37 0.60
C THR A 17 11.00 -14.25 -0.11
N TYR A 18 10.07 -13.64 -0.83
CA TYR A 18 8.99 -14.28 -1.59
C TYR A 18 9.55 -14.96 -2.84
N GLY A 19 10.47 -14.30 -3.55
CA GLY A 19 11.21 -14.90 -4.65
C GLY A 19 12.11 -16.06 -4.20
N GLN A 20 12.78 -15.93 -3.05
CA GLN A 20 13.52 -17.03 -2.43
C GLN A 20 12.60 -18.21 -2.04
N GLY A 21 11.37 -17.92 -1.59
CA GLY A 21 10.37 -18.94 -1.25
C GLY A 21 9.97 -19.84 -2.42
N PHE A 22 10.13 -19.37 -3.66
CA PHE A 22 9.94 -20.16 -4.87
C PHE A 22 11.21 -20.84 -5.39
N GLY A 23 12.35 -20.71 -4.70
CA GLY A 23 13.64 -21.26 -5.14
C GLY A 23 14.26 -20.52 -6.34
N LEU A 24 13.84 -19.28 -6.60
CA LEU A 24 14.36 -18.48 -7.71
C LEU A 24 15.79 -18.01 -7.43
N PRO A 25 16.70 -18.04 -8.42
CA PRO A 25 18.08 -17.61 -8.24
C PRO A 25 18.16 -16.11 -7.90
N LEU A 26 19.01 -15.79 -6.92
CA LEU A 26 19.25 -14.42 -6.40
C LEU A 26 19.59 -13.39 -7.48
N SER A 27 20.16 -13.82 -8.62
CA SER A 27 20.44 -12.96 -9.78
C SER A 27 19.16 -12.39 -10.40
N GLN A 28 18.07 -13.16 -10.39
CA GLN A 28 16.78 -12.75 -10.94
C GLN A 28 15.94 -12.00 -9.90
N THR A 29 16.10 -12.33 -8.62
CA THR A 29 15.49 -11.59 -7.50
C THR A 29 15.86 -10.11 -7.50
N ARG A 30 17.13 -9.76 -7.80
CA ARG A 30 17.54 -8.35 -7.96
C ARG A 30 16.79 -7.65 -9.08
N PHE A 31 16.54 -8.36 -10.19
CA PHE A 31 15.78 -7.81 -11.32
C PHE A 31 14.33 -7.55 -10.93
N PHE A 32 13.71 -8.43 -10.13
CA PHE A 32 12.36 -8.22 -9.60
C PHE A 32 12.27 -7.06 -8.62
N THR A 33 13.24 -6.89 -7.73
CA THR A 33 13.30 -5.71 -6.85
C THR A 33 13.41 -4.41 -7.66
N SER A 34 14.28 -4.37 -8.68
CA SER A 34 14.35 -3.23 -9.59
C SER A 34 13.04 -3.03 -10.36
N LEU A 35 12.35 -4.11 -10.75
CA LEU A 35 11.05 -4.04 -11.40
C LEU A 35 9.99 -3.41 -10.49
N THR A 36 9.96 -3.77 -9.20
CA THR A 36 9.06 -3.16 -8.20
C THR A 36 9.32 -1.68 -8.04
N LEU A 37 10.59 -1.28 -7.89
CA LEU A 37 10.96 0.13 -7.78
C LEU A 37 10.58 0.90 -9.05
N THR A 38 10.77 0.29 -10.22
CA THR A 38 10.37 0.88 -11.51
C THR A 38 8.85 0.99 -11.63
N ALA A 39 8.11 -0.04 -11.20
CA ALA A 39 6.65 -0.03 -11.18
C ALA A 39 6.11 1.02 -10.20
N MET A 40 6.73 1.17 -9.04
CA MET A 40 6.41 2.19 -8.04
C MET A 40 6.65 3.60 -8.59
N LEU A 41 7.79 3.83 -9.25
CA LEU A 41 8.09 5.10 -9.94
C LEU A 41 7.06 5.36 -11.06
N GLY A 42 6.73 4.33 -11.83
CA GLY A 42 5.69 4.38 -12.86
C GLY A 42 4.31 4.72 -12.28
N GLY A 43 3.96 4.17 -11.12
CA GLY A 43 2.75 4.48 -10.38
C GLY A 43 2.69 5.94 -9.93
N TYR A 44 3.81 6.50 -9.44
CA TYR A 44 3.90 7.93 -9.13
C TYR A 44 3.73 8.82 -10.36
N VAL A 45 4.39 8.49 -11.48
CA VAL A 45 4.28 9.25 -12.73
C VAL A 45 2.86 9.16 -13.29
N ALA A 46 2.27 7.97 -13.33
CA ALA A 46 0.89 7.76 -13.74
C ALA A 46 -0.06 8.57 -12.86
N GLY A 47 0.17 8.57 -11.54
CA GLY A 47 -0.57 9.39 -10.60
C GLY A 47 -0.48 10.88 -10.88
N PHE A 48 0.74 11.38 -11.08
CA PHE A 48 0.99 12.79 -11.41
C PHE A 48 0.34 13.21 -12.73
N VAL A 49 0.19 12.30 -13.70
CA VAL A 49 -0.47 12.59 -14.98
C VAL A 49 -2.00 12.49 -14.88
N ILE A 50 -2.51 11.51 -14.12
CA ILE A 50 -3.95 11.21 -14.03
C ILE A 50 -4.69 12.16 -13.08
N VAL A 51 -4.08 12.50 -11.93
CA VAL A 51 -4.67 13.39 -10.91
C VAL A 51 -5.07 14.77 -11.46
N PRO A 52 -4.23 15.51 -12.21
CA PRO A 52 -4.59 16.83 -12.69
C PRO A 52 -5.59 16.83 -13.86
N ARG A 53 -5.84 15.68 -14.51
CA ARG A 53 -6.62 15.64 -15.76
C ARG A 53 -7.91 14.84 -15.74
N ILE A 54 -8.09 13.84 -14.87
CA ILE A 54 -9.20 12.88 -15.04
C ILE A 54 -9.95 12.49 -13.73
N LEU A 55 -9.28 12.38 -12.57
CA LEU A 55 -9.88 11.81 -11.36
C LEU A 55 -9.52 12.58 -10.07
N THR A 56 -10.46 12.66 -9.12
CA THR A 56 -10.16 13.13 -7.77
C THR A 56 -9.20 12.19 -7.07
N GLN A 57 -8.32 12.75 -6.25
CA GLN A 57 -7.27 12.01 -5.53
C GLN A 57 -7.84 10.83 -4.73
N GLU A 58 -9.02 11.00 -4.13
CA GLU A 58 -9.73 9.96 -3.38
C GLU A 58 -10.20 8.80 -4.26
N ARG A 59 -10.81 9.08 -5.43
CA ARG A 59 -11.26 8.03 -6.36
C ARG A 59 -10.12 7.20 -6.89
N LEU A 60 -8.99 7.85 -7.15
CA LEU A 60 -7.82 7.17 -7.66
C LEU A 60 -7.12 6.36 -6.56
N MET A 61 -7.18 6.77 -5.29
CA MET A 61 -6.86 5.90 -4.15
C MET A 61 -7.80 4.69 -4.03
N GLU A 62 -9.11 4.87 -4.22
CA GLU A 62 -10.05 3.74 -4.23
C GLU A 62 -9.71 2.72 -5.31
N LEU A 63 -9.44 3.19 -6.54
CA LEU A 63 -9.01 2.34 -7.65
C LEU A 63 -7.69 1.64 -7.34
N ALA A 64 -6.73 2.34 -6.74
CA ALA A 64 -5.45 1.76 -6.34
C ALA A 64 -5.62 0.66 -5.27
N CYS A 65 -6.48 0.87 -4.26
CA CYS A 65 -6.81 -0.16 -3.27
C CYS A 65 -7.49 -1.38 -3.90
N ILE A 66 -8.41 -1.16 -4.85
CA ILE A 66 -9.10 -2.23 -5.57
C ILE A 66 -8.11 -3.03 -6.43
N LEU A 67 -7.26 -2.33 -7.19
CA LEU A 67 -6.21 -2.95 -7.99
C LEU A 67 -5.20 -3.72 -7.12
N GLY A 68 -4.77 -3.14 -6.00
CA GLY A 68 -3.90 -3.80 -5.03
C GLY A 68 -4.54 -5.05 -4.42
N GLY A 69 -5.82 -4.98 -4.06
CA GLY A 69 -6.58 -6.15 -3.61
C GLY A 69 -6.65 -7.25 -4.67
N MET A 70 -6.98 -6.90 -5.92
CA MET A 70 -7.00 -7.88 -7.03
C MET A 70 -5.63 -8.49 -7.28
N LEU A 71 -4.57 -7.67 -7.36
CA LEU A 71 -3.19 -8.15 -7.54
C LEU A 71 -2.75 -9.07 -6.41
N THR A 72 -3.18 -8.81 -5.17
CA THR A 72 -2.89 -9.68 -4.03
C THR A 72 -3.57 -11.04 -4.17
N ILE A 73 -4.84 -11.06 -4.62
CA ILE A 73 -5.58 -12.31 -4.89
C ILE A 73 -4.92 -13.07 -6.05
N THR A 74 -4.55 -12.37 -7.13
CA THR A 74 -3.83 -12.98 -8.26
C THR A 74 -2.47 -13.52 -7.83
N ALA A 75 -1.73 -12.80 -6.97
CA ALA A 75 -0.46 -13.26 -6.41
C ALA A 75 -0.63 -14.52 -5.56
N PHE A 76 -1.75 -14.66 -4.85
CA PHE A 76 -2.08 -15.85 -4.07
C PHE A 76 -2.43 -17.06 -4.95
N LEU A 77 -3.17 -16.84 -6.05
CA LEU A 77 -3.58 -17.92 -6.97
C LEU A 77 -2.47 -18.35 -7.93
N THR A 78 -1.57 -17.43 -8.29
CA THR A 78 -0.46 -17.69 -9.23
C THR A 78 0.80 -18.14 -8.49
N HIS A 79 1.70 -18.82 -9.20
CA HIS A 79 2.93 -19.37 -8.64
C HIS A 79 4.16 -18.95 -9.45
N GLY A 80 5.32 -18.85 -8.79
CA GLY A 80 6.59 -18.50 -9.41
C GLY A 80 6.64 -17.05 -9.90
N TYR A 81 7.14 -16.85 -11.12
CA TYR A 81 7.40 -15.52 -11.70
C TYR A 81 6.18 -14.60 -11.77
N VAL A 82 5.00 -15.16 -12.09
CA VAL A 82 3.76 -14.38 -12.22
C VAL A 82 3.33 -13.81 -10.87
N SER A 83 3.48 -14.60 -9.80
CA SER A 83 3.16 -14.17 -8.43
C SER A 83 4.08 -13.04 -7.98
N VAL A 84 5.38 -13.17 -8.24
CA VAL A 84 6.37 -12.12 -7.93
C VAL A 84 6.10 -10.84 -8.73
N LEU A 85 5.70 -10.96 -10.00
CA LEU A 85 5.34 -9.80 -10.82
C LEU A 85 4.07 -9.10 -10.32
N CYS A 86 3.09 -9.84 -9.81
CA CYS A 86 1.92 -9.26 -9.16
C CYS A 86 2.30 -8.46 -7.91
N VAL A 87 3.23 -8.96 -7.09
CA VAL A 87 3.78 -8.24 -5.92
C VAL A 87 4.58 -7.00 -6.35
N ALA A 88 5.32 -7.07 -7.46
CA ALA A 88 6.03 -5.91 -8.01
C ALA A 88 5.07 -4.81 -8.48
N LEU A 89 4.01 -5.18 -9.19
CA LEU A 89 2.94 -4.26 -9.61
C LEU A 89 2.16 -3.69 -8.42
N LEU A 90 2.13 -4.40 -7.30
CA LEU A 90 1.56 -3.91 -6.04
C LEU A 90 2.24 -2.62 -5.56
N GLY A 91 3.55 -2.47 -5.83
CA GLY A 91 4.30 -1.24 -5.56
C GLY A 91 3.72 -0.03 -6.30
N ALA A 92 3.28 -0.21 -7.55
CA ALA A 92 2.63 0.84 -8.33
C ALA A 92 1.28 1.26 -7.72
N ALA A 93 0.49 0.29 -7.23
CA ALA A 93 -0.77 0.57 -6.54
C ALA A 93 -0.53 1.32 -5.22
N ASN A 94 0.56 1.00 -4.50
CA ASN A 94 0.87 1.64 -3.22
C ASN A 94 1.36 3.08 -3.35
N ALA A 95 2.06 3.42 -4.44
CA ALA A 95 2.59 4.77 -4.67
C ALA A 95 1.53 5.88 -4.49
N MET A 96 0.29 5.58 -4.85
CA MET A 96 -0.83 6.54 -4.85
C MET A 96 -1.45 6.77 -3.47
N LEU A 97 -1.21 5.88 -2.51
CA LEU A 97 -1.88 5.87 -1.20
C LEU A 97 -1.32 6.95 -0.26
N MET A 98 0.00 7.04 -0.10
CA MET A 98 0.63 8.08 0.75
C MET A 98 0.19 9.51 0.40
N PRO A 99 0.34 10.00 -0.86
CA PRO A 99 -0.02 11.37 -1.20
C PRO A 99 -1.52 11.64 -1.04
N THR A 100 -2.34 10.59 -0.94
CA THR A 100 -3.79 10.70 -0.74
C THR A 100 -4.19 10.69 0.72
N ILE A 101 -3.69 9.73 1.50
CA ILE A 101 -4.05 9.55 2.92
C ILE A 101 -3.55 10.74 3.75
N PHE A 102 -2.36 11.27 3.45
CA PHE A 102 -1.76 12.35 4.25
C PHE A 102 -2.64 13.61 4.25
N PRO A 103 -3.03 14.19 3.09
CA PRO A 103 -3.94 15.33 3.05
C PRO A 103 -5.32 15.01 3.62
N ILE A 104 -5.90 13.83 3.36
CA ILE A 104 -7.20 13.45 3.93
C ILE A 104 -7.17 13.44 5.47
N ALA A 105 -6.07 12.96 6.06
CA ALA A 105 -5.95 12.84 7.51
C ALA A 105 -5.67 14.17 8.23
N ILE A 106 -5.01 15.14 7.57
CA ILE A 106 -4.79 16.48 8.13
C ILE A 106 -5.92 17.46 7.81
N ARG A 107 -6.75 17.17 6.81
CA ARG A 107 -7.86 18.03 6.40
C ARG A 107 -8.92 18.10 7.51
N GLY A 108 -9.23 19.31 7.96
CA GLY A 108 -10.17 19.56 9.06
C GLY A 108 -9.59 19.38 10.47
N ALA A 109 -8.27 19.16 10.61
CA ALA A 109 -7.62 19.11 11.93
C ALA A 109 -7.48 20.49 12.59
N GLY A 110 -7.57 21.59 11.83
CA GLY A 110 -7.53 22.96 12.37
C GLY A 110 -6.28 23.21 13.22
N SER A 111 -6.46 23.65 14.47
CA SER A 111 -5.38 23.85 15.45
C SER A 111 -4.63 22.56 15.83
N TRP A 112 -5.23 21.39 15.59
CA TRP A 112 -4.64 20.08 15.86
C TRP A 112 -3.82 19.51 14.69
N THR A 113 -3.68 20.25 13.59
CA THR A 113 -2.87 19.83 12.42
C THR A 113 -1.43 19.38 12.80
N PRO A 114 -0.71 20.05 13.72
CA PRO A 114 0.60 19.59 14.16
C PRO A 114 0.55 18.21 14.85
N LEU A 115 -0.46 17.98 15.70
CA LEU A 115 -0.64 16.70 16.40
C LEU A 115 -1.03 15.59 15.42
N ALA A 116 -1.96 15.87 14.50
CA ALA A 116 -2.38 14.93 13.47
C ALA A 116 -1.18 14.51 12.59
N SER A 117 -0.37 15.48 12.15
CA SER A 117 0.85 15.22 11.38
C SER A 117 1.87 14.40 12.17
N ALA A 118 2.07 14.72 13.46
CA ALA A 118 2.96 13.94 14.33
C ALA A 118 2.49 12.48 14.46
N LEU A 119 1.19 12.24 14.68
CA LEU A 119 0.63 10.88 14.74
C LEU A 119 0.78 10.13 13.40
N LEU A 120 0.62 10.80 12.26
CA LEU A 120 0.82 10.20 10.94
C LEU A 120 2.29 9.77 10.73
N VAL A 121 3.24 10.59 11.16
CA VAL A 121 4.67 10.26 11.12
C VAL A 121 5.01 9.14 12.11
N MET A 122 4.44 9.14 13.32
CA MET A 122 4.63 8.02 14.25
C MET A 122 4.09 6.71 13.69
N ALA A 123 3.01 6.76 12.91
CA ALA A 123 2.43 5.60 12.25
C ALA A 123 3.34 4.99 11.17
N TYR A 124 4.40 5.66 10.71
CA TYR A 124 5.42 5.07 9.82
C TYR A 124 6.14 3.88 10.46
N SER A 125 6.11 3.76 11.79
CA SER A 125 6.58 2.58 12.52
C SER A 125 5.92 1.27 12.07
N GLY A 126 4.73 1.32 11.47
CA GLY A 126 4.08 0.14 10.88
C GLY A 126 4.91 -0.54 9.80
N GLY A 127 5.76 0.21 9.09
CA GLY A 127 6.71 -0.33 8.12
C GLY A 127 7.79 -1.23 8.73
N ALA A 128 8.11 -1.07 10.01
CA ALA A 128 9.02 -1.98 10.70
C ALA A 128 8.27 -3.16 11.33
N VAL A 129 7.07 -2.92 11.85
CA VAL A 129 6.29 -3.93 12.59
C VAL A 129 5.71 -5.00 11.66
N ILE A 130 5.06 -4.60 10.56
CA ILE A 130 4.33 -5.52 9.69
C ILE A 130 5.26 -6.53 8.97
N PRO A 131 6.41 -6.11 8.39
CA PRO A 131 7.34 -7.07 7.77
C PRO A 131 7.97 -8.03 8.78
N GLN A 132 8.26 -7.58 10.00
CA GLN A 132 8.80 -8.45 11.05
C GLN A 132 7.79 -9.54 11.43
N ILE A 133 6.51 -9.19 11.56
CA ILE A 133 5.41 -10.14 11.76
C ILE A 133 5.35 -11.13 10.60
N TYR A 134 5.46 -10.65 9.35
CA TYR A 134 5.49 -11.51 8.17
C TYR A 134 6.64 -12.52 8.20
N VAL A 135 7.86 -12.08 8.50
CA VAL A 135 9.05 -12.96 8.55
C VAL A 135 8.95 -13.97 9.69
N ALA A 136 8.37 -13.60 10.82
CA ALA A 136 8.16 -14.52 11.95
C ALA A 136 7.12 -15.62 11.63
N LEU A 137 6.06 -15.29 10.88
CA LEU A 137 4.92 -16.17 10.63
C LEU A 137 4.95 -16.88 9.26
N LYS A 138 5.85 -16.49 8.34
CA LYS A 138 6.06 -17.18 7.06
C LYS A 138 6.28 -18.71 7.15
N PRO A 139 6.95 -19.28 8.18
CA PRO A 139 7.25 -20.71 8.19
C PRO A 139 6.05 -21.56 8.63
N VAL A 140 4.99 -20.97 9.20
CA VAL A 140 3.85 -21.72 9.77
C VAL A 140 2.67 -21.81 8.81
N ILE A 141 2.38 -20.73 8.08
CA ILE A 141 1.16 -20.59 7.26
C ILE A 141 1.46 -20.67 5.75
N GLY A 142 2.74 -20.50 5.37
CA GLY A 142 3.16 -20.40 3.98
C GLY A 142 3.26 -18.95 3.51
N PHE A 143 4.29 -18.66 2.70
CA PHE A 143 4.68 -17.30 2.34
C PHE A 143 3.61 -16.54 1.53
N GLN A 144 2.86 -17.23 0.66
CA GLN A 144 1.76 -16.62 -0.12
C GLN A 144 0.53 -16.33 0.73
N ALA A 145 0.12 -17.30 1.55
CA ALA A 145 -1.04 -17.18 2.42
C ALA A 145 -0.84 -16.08 3.47
N MET A 146 0.33 -16.02 4.10
CA MET A 146 0.65 -14.96 5.07
C MET A 146 0.69 -13.57 4.42
N PHE A 147 1.18 -13.47 3.18
CA PHE A 147 1.19 -12.22 2.44
C PHE A 147 -0.24 -11.75 2.16
N ALA A 148 -1.09 -12.62 1.62
CA ALA A 148 -2.49 -12.30 1.37
C ALA A 148 -3.25 -11.95 2.66
N LEU A 149 -3.02 -12.69 3.75
CA LEU A 149 -3.68 -12.45 5.04
C LEU A 149 -3.35 -11.07 5.64
N LEU A 150 -2.15 -10.54 5.41
CA LEU A 150 -1.77 -9.21 5.91
C LEU A 150 -2.18 -8.08 4.96
N VAL A 151 -2.00 -8.28 3.66
CA VAL A 151 -2.14 -7.23 2.65
C VAL A 151 -3.60 -6.99 2.27
N LEU A 152 -4.39 -8.07 2.14
CA LEU A 152 -5.79 -8.00 1.70
C LEU A 152 -6.71 -7.26 2.70
N PRO A 153 -6.70 -7.55 4.02
CA PRO A 153 -7.48 -6.77 4.98
C PRO A 153 -6.96 -5.34 5.14
N SER A 154 -5.65 -5.11 4.94
CA SER A 154 -5.08 -3.76 4.95
C SER A 154 -5.61 -2.91 3.79
N TYR A 155 -5.64 -3.45 2.56
CA TYR A 155 -6.28 -2.77 1.43
C TYR A 155 -7.77 -2.55 1.63
N LEU A 156 -8.48 -3.52 2.22
CA LEU A 156 -9.90 -3.37 2.51
C LEU A 156 -10.13 -2.24 3.53
N ALA A 157 -9.33 -2.18 4.60
CA ALA A 157 -9.39 -1.11 5.58
C ALA A 157 -9.09 0.26 4.96
N LEU A 158 -8.08 0.34 4.08
CA LEU A 158 -7.74 1.56 3.34
C LEU A 158 -8.85 1.96 2.36
N LEU A 159 -9.51 1.00 1.70
CA LEU A 159 -10.65 1.25 0.81
C LEU A 159 -11.86 1.78 1.58
N ILE A 160 -12.18 1.19 2.74
CA ILE A 160 -13.25 1.65 3.63
C ILE A 160 -12.93 3.06 4.11
N TYR A 161 -11.68 3.32 4.49
CA TYR A 161 -11.22 4.65 4.90
C TYR A 161 -11.35 5.67 3.74
N ALA A 162 -10.90 5.30 2.54
CA ALA A 162 -11.02 6.12 1.33
C ALA A 162 -12.47 6.51 1.04
N ARG A 163 -13.38 5.54 1.07
CA ARG A 163 -14.81 5.78 0.79
C ARG A 163 -15.50 6.61 1.86
N ARG A 164 -15.20 6.32 3.14
CA ARG A 164 -15.86 6.97 4.26
C ARG A 164 -15.39 8.41 4.47
N TYR A 165 -14.08 8.65 4.36
CA TYR A 165 -13.45 9.94 4.64
C TYR A 165 -13.07 10.73 3.37
N GLY A 166 -13.09 10.11 2.19
CA GLY A 166 -12.87 10.79 0.92
C GLY A 166 -14.11 11.50 0.39
N GLN A 167 -15.33 11.08 0.73
CA GLN A 167 -16.54 11.80 0.28
C GLN A 167 -16.97 12.92 1.24
N THR A 168 -16.56 12.86 2.50
CA THR A 168 -16.97 13.82 3.54
C THR A 168 -15.98 14.97 3.61
N GLY A 169 -16.08 15.88 2.63
CA GLY A 169 -15.54 17.24 2.70
C GLY A 169 -16.23 18.14 3.74
N LEU A 170 -16.86 17.58 4.78
CA LEU A 170 -17.42 18.29 5.92
C LEU A 170 -17.22 17.41 7.16
N LEU A 171 -16.07 17.55 7.82
CA LEU A 171 -16.04 17.30 9.26
C LEU A 171 -17.03 18.30 9.91
N PRO A 172 -17.78 17.92 10.95
CA PRO A 172 -18.69 18.82 11.68
C PRO A 172 -18.02 20.09 12.26
N LEU A 173 -16.70 20.24 12.09
CA LEU A 173 -15.89 21.37 12.52
C LEU A 173 -15.80 22.50 11.48
N ASP A 174 -16.20 22.27 10.22
CA ASP A 174 -16.35 23.33 9.20
C ASP A 174 -17.70 24.05 9.28
N GLN A 175 -18.61 23.58 10.14
CA GLN A 175 -19.75 24.38 10.59
C GLN A 175 -19.25 25.35 11.65
N LYS A 176 -18.64 26.46 11.22
CA LYS A 176 -18.59 27.66 12.06
C LYS A 176 -20.03 28.11 12.36
N PRO A 177 -20.30 28.61 13.58
CA PRO A 177 -21.63 28.99 14.04
C PRO A 177 -22.28 30.11 13.20
#